data_AF-A0A931RRG8-F1
#
_entry.id   AF-A0A931RRG8-F1
#
_cell.length_a   1.000
_cell.length_b   1.000
_cell.length_c   1.000
_cell.angle_alpha   90.00
_cell.angle_beta   90.00
_cell.angle_gamma   90.00
#
_symmetry.space_group_name_H-M   'P 1'
#
loop_
_entity.id
_entity.type
_entity.pdbx_description
1 polymer ?
#
loop_
_entity_poly.entity_id
_entity_poly.type
_entity_poly.pdbx_seq_one_letter_code
_entity_poly.pdbx_strand_id
1 'polypeptide(L)'
;MYDTVIKFIIYFIVGVIQDFFFTLNSRYIAEKKVWPATAFSFLTILMSMVVLYNILNELDSEKSIAAIFFYSVGISLGTYLAMKFEGFKKG
;
A
#
# COMPACT_ATOMS: atom_id res chain seq x y z
N MET A 1 -11.61 11.24 -19.07
CA MET A 1 -10.14 11.45 -19.03
C MET A 1 -9.66 11.86 -17.64
N TYR A 2 -10.12 13.00 -17.08
CA TYR A 2 -9.74 13.41 -15.71
C TYR A 2 -10.06 12.38 -14.62
N ASP A 3 -11.23 11.74 -14.68
CA ASP A 3 -11.64 10.69 -13.73
C ASP A 3 -10.64 9.52 -13.65
N THR A 4 -10.11 9.09 -14.80
CA THR A 4 -9.15 7.98 -14.88
C THR A 4 -7.79 8.36 -14.31
N VAL A 5 -7.31 9.57 -14.60
CA VAL A 5 -6.04 10.08 -14.06
C VAL A 5 -6.13 10.19 -12.53
N ILE A 6 -7.25 10.70 -12.01
CA ILE A 6 -7.49 10.80 -10.56
C ILE A 6 -7.49 9.41 -9.92
N LYS A 7 -8.14 8.41 -10.54
CA LYS A 7 -8.11 7.02 -10.05
C LYS A 7 -6.69 6.47 -9.95
N PHE A 8 -5.85 6.68 -10.97
CA PHE A 8 -4.45 6.23 -10.94
C PHE A 8 -3.63 6.92 -9.84
N ILE A 9 -3.84 8.23 -9.63
CA ILE A 9 -3.22 8.95 -8.51
C ILE A 9 -3.67 8.37 -7.17
N ILE A 10 -4.96 8.06 -7.02
CA ILE A 10 -5.49 7.41 -5.81
C ILE A 10 -4.83 6.05 -5.60
N TYR A 11 -4.80 5.18 -6.61
CA TYR A 11 -4.15 3.87 -6.52
C TYR A 11 -2.66 3.99 -6.15
N PHE A 12 -1.94 4.96 -6.73
CA PHE A 12 -0.56 5.25 -6.36
C PHE A 12 -0.43 5.65 -4.88
N ILE A 13 -1.23 6.59 -4.39
CA ILE A 13 -1.21 7.03 -2.99
C ILE A 13 -1.57 5.88 -2.04
N VAL A 14 -2.59 5.08 -2.40
CA VAL A 14 -2.99 3.90 -1.63
C VAL A 14 -1.85 2.88 -1.56
N GLY A 15 -1.11 2.67 -2.65
CA GLY A 15 0.09 1.83 -2.66
C GLY A 15 1.17 2.31 -1.68
N VAL A 16 1.45 3.61 -1.67
CA VAL A 16 2.40 4.22 -0.72
C VAL A 16 1.96 3.99 0.73
N ILE A 17 0.68 4.25 1.05
CA ILE A 17 0.13 4.07 2.41
C ILE A 17 0.16 2.60 2.82
N GLN A 18 -0.18 1.68 1.91
CA GLN A 18 -0.17 0.25 2.20
C GLN A 18 1.22 -0.25 2.57
N ASP A 19 2.25 0.20 1.85
CA ASP A 19 3.63 -0.17 2.17
C ASP A 19 4.04 0.37 3.56
N PHE A 20 3.60 1.56 3.94
CA PHE A 20 3.81 2.06 5.30
C PHE A 20 3.17 1.15 6.37
N PHE A 21 1.95 0.65 6.13
CA PHE A 21 1.31 -0.29 7.06
C PHE A 21 2.06 -1.61 7.16
N PHE A 22 2.51 -2.16 6.03
CA PHE A 22 3.31 -3.38 5.98
C PHE A 22 4.66 -3.20 6.69
N THR A 23 5.31 -2.06 6.48
CA THR A 23 6.59 -1.72 7.11
C THR A 23 6.43 -1.55 8.63
N LEU A 24 5.37 -0.87 9.09
CA LEU A 24 5.04 -0.76 10.52
C LEU A 24 4.71 -2.11 11.15
N ASN A 25 3.93 -2.95 10.46
CA ASN A 25 3.69 -4.31 10.89
C ASN A 25 5.02 -5.07 11.10
N SER A 26 5.89 -5.05 10.09
CA SER A 26 7.19 -5.72 10.12
C SER A 26 8.07 -5.23 11.28
N ARG A 27 8.11 -3.92 11.57
CA ARG A 27 8.79 -3.43 12.78
C ARG A 27 8.17 -3.97 14.04
N TYR A 28 6.86 -3.85 14.21
CA TYR A 28 6.25 -4.22 15.49
C TYR A 28 6.39 -5.72 15.78
N ILE A 29 6.47 -6.55 14.73
CA ILE A 29 6.88 -7.95 14.85
C ILE A 29 8.31 -8.06 15.37
N ALA A 30 9.27 -7.35 14.77
CA ALA A 30 10.66 -7.35 15.21
C ALA A 30 10.83 -6.85 16.67
N GLU A 31 10.03 -5.87 17.09
CA GLU A 31 9.98 -5.34 18.46
C GLU A 31 9.15 -6.19 19.44
N LYS A 32 8.56 -7.30 18.99
CA LYS A 32 7.66 -8.18 19.77
C LYS A 32 6.44 -7.46 20.36
N LYS A 33 5.99 -6.37 19.76
CA LYS A 33 4.79 -5.63 20.17
C LYS A 33 3.54 -6.23 19.51
N VAL A 34 2.94 -7.22 20.18
CA VAL A 34 1.84 -8.04 19.66
C VAL A 34 0.65 -7.21 19.17
N TRP A 35 0.12 -6.31 20.00
CA TRP A 35 -1.06 -5.52 19.67
C TRP A 35 -0.90 -4.65 18.41
N PRO A 36 0.12 -3.77 18.31
CA PRO A 36 0.29 -2.97 17.12
C PRO A 36 0.69 -3.83 15.90
N ALA A 37 1.44 -4.92 16.07
CA ALA A 37 1.73 -5.84 14.98
C ALA A 37 0.44 -6.43 14.39
N THR A 38 -0.46 -6.95 15.22
CA THR A 38 -1.74 -7.52 14.78
C THR A 38 -2.62 -6.46 14.12
N ALA A 39 -2.71 -5.25 14.69
CA ALA A 39 -3.50 -4.17 14.11
C ALA A 39 -3.01 -3.78 12.70
N PHE A 40 -1.70 -3.56 12.53
CA PHE A 40 -1.15 -3.21 11.22
C PHE A 40 -1.19 -4.38 10.22
N SER A 41 -1.11 -5.64 10.69
CA SER A 41 -1.35 -6.82 9.85
C SER A 41 -2.77 -6.82 9.28
N PHE A 42 -3.76 -6.64 10.15
CA PHE A 42 -5.16 -6.56 9.74
C PHE A 42 -5.41 -5.41 8.75
N LEU A 43 -4.88 -4.21 9.03
CA LEU A 43 -5.04 -3.06 8.14
C LEU A 43 -4.39 -3.30 6.76
N THR A 44 -3.22 -3.93 6.72
CA THR A 44 -2.52 -4.24 5.45
C THR A 44 -3.34 -5.23 4.61
N ILE A 45 -3.87 -6.29 5.25
CA ILE A 45 -4.70 -7.30 4.56
C ILE A 45 -6.01 -6.67 4.09
N LEU A 46 -6.70 -5.91 4.94
CA LEU A 46 -7.95 -5.25 4.59
C LEU A 46 -7.75 -4.33 3.38
N MET A 47 -6.69 -3.52 3.37
CA MET A 47 -6.37 -2.63 2.25
C MET A 47 -6.07 -3.43 0.97
N SER A 48 -5.31 -4.52 1.08
CA SER A 48 -5.02 -5.42 -0.06
C SER A 48 -6.29 -5.98 -0.68
N MET A 49 -7.24 -6.43 0.16
CA MET A 49 -8.51 -7.00 -0.32
C MET A 49 -9.41 -5.94 -0.95
N VAL A 50 -9.45 -4.72 -0.41
CA VAL A 50 -10.22 -3.61 -1.00
C VAL A 50 -9.64 -3.20 -2.35
N VAL A 51 -8.31 -3.08 -2.45
CA VAL A 51 -7.65 -2.75 -3.73
C VAL A 51 -7.91 -3.84 -4.76
N LEU A 52 -7.74 -5.11 -4.37
CA LEU A 52 -8.01 -6.24 -5.27
C LEU A 52 -9.47 -6.24 -5.73
N TYR A 53 -10.43 -6.05 -4.82
CA TYR A 53 -11.85 -5.96 -5.16
C TYR A 53 -12.13 -4.83 -6.15
N ASN A 54 -11.54 -3.64 -5.95
CA ASN A 54 -11.75 -2.52 -6.85
C ASN A 54 -11.16 -2.78 -8.24
N ILE A 55 -9.94 -3.32 -8.31
CA ILE A 55 -9.27 -3.66 -9.59
C ILE A 55 -10.08 -4.71 -10.37
N LEU A 56 -10.63 -5.72 -9.68
CA LEU A 56 -11.42 -6.78 -10.31
C LEU A 56 -12.81 -6.31 -10.77
N ASN A 57 -13.41 -5.33 -10.09
CA ASN A 57 -14.72 -4.78 -10.46
C ASN A 57 -14.67 -3.68 -11.52
N GLU A 58 -13.49 -3.13 -11.82
CA GLU A 58 -13.31 -2.29 -13.00
C GLU A 58 -13.36 -3.19 -14.25
N LEU A 59 -14.52 -3.21 -14.95
CA LEU A 59 -14.79 -4.06 -16.13
C LEU A 59 -13.87 -3.82 -17.33
N ASP A 60 -13.02 -2.79 -17.31
CA ASP A 60 -12.15 -2.40 -18.41
C ASP A 60 -10.72 -2.87 -18.16
N SER A 61 -10.36 -3.99 -18.81
CA SER A 61 -9.08 -4.67 -18.60
C SER A 61 -7.84 -3.79 -18.81
N GLU A 62 -7.89 -2.81 -19.71
CA GLU A 62 -6.76 -1.90 -19.95
C GLU A 62 -6.58 -0.92 -18.78
N LYS A 63 -7.69 -0.44 -18.22
CA LYS A 63 -7.67 0.45 -17.04
C LYS A 63 -7.21 -0.28 -15.78
N SER A 64 -7.62 -1.54 -15.61
CA SER A 64 -7.20 -2.36 -14.46
C SER A 64 -5.69 -2.64 -14.47
N ILE A 65 -5.08 -2.91 -15.64
CA ILE A 65 -3.63 -3.09 -15.75
C ILE A 65 -2.88 -1.81 -15.39
N ALA A 66 -3.34 -0.65 -15.88
CA ALA A 66 -2.75 0.63 -15.53
C ALA A 66 -2.88 0.92 -14.02
N ALA A 67 -4.04 0.66 -13.42
CA ALA A 67 -4.25 0.82 -11.98
C ALA A 67 -3.30 -0.07 -11.15
N ILE A 68 -3.12 -1.34 -11.54
CA ILE A 68 -2.14 -2.26 -10.91
C ILE A 68 -0.73 -1.67 -10.98
N PHE A 69 -0.34 -1.14 -12.14
CA PHE A 69 0.98 -0.55 -12.34
C PHE A 69 1.20 0.66 -11.41
N PHE A 70 0.30 1.63 -11.41
CA PHE A 70 0.40 2.81 -10.55
C PHE A 70 0.39 2.46 -9.06
N TYR A 71 -0.46 1.53 -8.66
CA TYR A 71 -0.49 1.01 -7.29
C TYR A 71 0.85 0.35 -6.91
N SER A 72 1.41 -0.47 -7.79
CA SER A 72 2.71 -1.14 -7.56
C SER A 72 3.88 -0.15 -7.50
N VAL A 73 3.87 0.90 -8.33
CA VAL A 73 4.83 2.01 -8.25
C VAL A 73 4.69 2.74 -6.93
N GLY A 74 3.46 2.95 -6.45
CA GLY A 74 3.16 3.51 -5.14
C GLY A 74 3.77 2.70 -4.00
N ILE A 75 3.58 1.38 -4.00
CA ILE A 75 4.19 0.47 -3.01
C ILE A 75 5.71 0.62 -3.01
N SER A 76 6.34 0.50 -4.19
CA SER A 76 7.81 0.61 -4.33
C SER A 76 8.34 1.96 -3.84
N LEU A 77 7.63 3.05 -4.13
CA LEU A 77 7.98 4.36 -3.59
C LEU A 77 7.80 4.40 -2.07
N GLY A 78 6.72 3.84 -1.53
CA GLY A 78 6.52 3.69 -0.09
C GLY A 78 7.72 3.00 0.57
N THR A 79 8.20 1.91 -0.02
CA THR A 79 9.38 1.18 0.47
C THR A 79 10.61 2.07 0.43
N TYR A 80 10.85 2.74 -0.70
CA TYR A 80 11.98 3.66 -0.86
C TYR A 80 11.94 4.79 0.18
N LEU A 81 10.78 5.42 0.40
CA LEU A 81 10.63 6.50 1.36
C LEU A 81 10.80 5.98 2.80
N ALA A 82 10.26 4.82 3.12
CA ALA A 82 10.45 4.18 4.42
C ALA A 82 11.93 3.87 4.70
N MET A 83 12.68 3.40 3.70
CA MET A 83 14.12 3.16 3.84
C MET A 83 14.90 4.48 3.91
N LYS A 84 14.61 5.44 3.02
CA LYS A 84 15.37 6.69 2.88
C LYS A 84 15.17 7.67 4.03
N PHE A 85 13.93 7.82 4.50
CA PHE A 85 13.63 8.70 5.63
C PHE A 85 13.97 8.07 6.98
N GLU A 86 14.70 6.96 6.98
CA GLU A 86 15.03 6.19 8.17
C GLU A 86 13.76 5.90 8.98
N GLY A 87 12.75 5.34 8.32
CA GLY A 87 11.43 5.07 8.86
C GLY A 87 11.42 4.33 10.20
N PHE A 88 12.57 3.77 10.66
CA PHE A 88 12.84 3.33 12.04
C PHE A 88 14.23 3.68 12.59
N LYS A 89 14.68 4.93 12.46
CA LYS A 89 15.92 5.45 13.06
C LYS A 89 15.94 5.17 14.59
N LYS A 90 16.60 4.07 14.96
CA LYS A 90 16.84 3.50 16.32
C LYS A 90 15.67 2.67 16.91
N GLY A 91 15.84 1.35 16.89
CA GLY A 91 15.49 0.52 18.04
C GLY A 91 16.43 0.79 19.21
#